data_AF-A0A6P8THW4-F1
#
_entry.id   AF-A0A6P8THW4-F1
#
_cell.length_a   1.000
_cell.length_b   1.000
_cell.length_c   1.000
_cell.angle_alpha   90.00
_cell.angle_beta   90.00
_cell.angle_gamma   90.00
#
_symmetry.space_group_name_H-M   'P 1'
#
loop_
_entity.id
_entity.type
_entity.pdbx_description
1 polymer ?
#
loop_
_entity_poly.entity_id
_entity_poly.type
_entity_poly.pdbx_seq_one_letter_code
_entity_poly.pdbx_strand_id
1 'polypeptide(L)'
;MTSVLAQKHGTKLRPVAYYSKRLDPVAQALPVCVQAVCAAAMAVHCTAEIVLFHPLTLMVPHAVTMLLHDTKMAFLSPARYLALTATLMSQPHIVIKRCNILNPATLIPTAEDGEPHCCKEETDRTCKPRPDLKDIQLLCGETWFVDGSCSKSITGQNQTGFAVVSHSQVIKAGRLPHTYSAQAAELVALTEACKAGVGKYVTMWTDSQYAHSTVHIFAAQWARRGMKTSTGKPVTHAQLLTDLLKAVLLPKSIAICKCAAHTSGKDAVTLGNAHADKVAKLAAMGEYGFHILLQKGESVSQPIPLVILRDMQNSAPDREKKKWLTDGATTDPEGTFRINNKIVLPVSLYKTAAHLSHGPCHVSTGGMVTIINEHFHTYNYITFSKNFCRACVVCCRHNAQGNERPQRGK
;
A
#
# COMPACT_ATOMS: atom_id res chain seq x y z
N MET A 1 17.22 -23.51 -9.49
CA MET A 1 17.67 -24.15 -10.74
C MET A 1 18.14 -25.53 -10.37
N THR A 2 17.58 -26.53 -11.04
CA THR A 2 18.07 -27.91 -10.99
C THR A 2 18.23 -28.34 -12.44
N SER A 3 19.39 -28.85 -12.81
CA SER A 3 19.67 -29.27 -14.19
C SER A 3 20.60 -30.49 -14.21
N VAL A 4 20.60 -31.17 -15.35
CA VAL A 4 21.52 -32.27 -15.65
C VAL A 4 22.28 -31.95 -16.92
N LEU A 5 23.60 -32.07 -16.89
CA LEU A 5 24.42 -32.12 -18.09
C LEU A 5 24.53 -33.58 -18.49
N ALA A 6 24.13 -33.92 -19.71
CA ALA A 6 24.18 -35.28 -20.22
C ALA A 6 24.82 -35.28 -21.61
N GLN A 7 25.43 -36.41 -21.96
CA GLN A 7 25.97 -36.64 -23.29
C GLN A 7 25.42 -37.92 -23.90
N LYS A 8 25.39 -38.00 -25.22
CA LYS A 8 24.94 -39.20 -25.93
C LYS A 8 25.96 -40.33 -25.72
N HIS A 9 25.48 -41.48 -25.26
CA HIS A 9 26.27 -42.70 -25.14
C HIS A 9 25.49 -43.84 -25.81
N GLY A 10 25.86 -44.15 -27.06
CA GLY A 10 25.04 -44.99 -27.93
C GLY A 10 23.72 -44.31 -28.28
N THR A 11 22.59 -44.95 -27.96
CA THR A 11 21.24 -44.41 -28.21
C THR A 11 20.64 -43.64 -27.02
N LYS A 12 21.31 -43.65 -25.86
CA LYS A 12 20.78 -43.06 -24.61
C LYS A 12 21.56 -41.81 -24.20
N LEU A 13 20.89 -40.91 -23.48
CA LEU A 13 21.55 -39.82 -22.78
C LEU A 13 22.10 -40.33 -21.45
N ARG A 14 23.41 -40.19 -21.25
CA ARG A 14 24.09 -40.52 -19.98
C ARG A 14 24.42 -39.23 -19.22
N PRO A 15 23.92 -39.06 -17.98
CA PRO A 15 24.30 -37.94 -17.14
C PRO A 15 25.82 -37.88 -16.93
N VAL A 16 26.38 -36.68 -17.07
CA VAL A 16 27.78 -36.33 -16.78
C VAL A 16 27.86 -35.64 -15.42
N ALA A 17 26.94 -34.70 -15.17
CA ALA A 17 26.90 -33.95 -13.92
C ALA A 17 25.47 -33.47 -13.61
N TYR A 18 25.16 -33.35 -12.32
CA TYR A 18 23.93 -32.75 -11.81
C TYR A 18 24.26 -31.42 -11.13
N TYR A 19 23.47 -30.40 -11.42
CA TYR A 19 23.63 -29.08 -10.85
C TYR A 19 22.36 -28.68 -10.10
N SER A 20 22.55 -28.11 -8.90
CA SER A 20 21.49 -27.46 -8.15
C SER A 20 21.99 -26.15 -7.58
N LYS A 21 21.34 -25.05 -7.94
CA LYS A 21 21.68 -23.71 -7.46
C LYS A 21 20.43 -22.88 -7.27
N ARG A 22 20.35 -22.12 -6.17
CA ARG A 22 19.25 -21.20 -5.92
C ARG A 22 19.37 -19.99 -6.85
N LEU A 23 18.25 -19.58 -7.43
CA LEU A 23 18.17 -18.30 -8.13
C LEU A 23 18.35 -17.15 -7.12
N ASP A 24 18.85 -15.99 -7.56
CA ASP A 24 18.93 -14.83 -6.69
C ASP A 24 17.52 -14.32 -6.29
N PRO A 25 17.36 -13.60 -5.17
CA PRO A 25 16.06 -13.17 -4.67
C PRO A 25 15.24 -12.36 -5.69
N VAL A 26 15.90 -11.64 -6.60
CA VAL A 26 15.21 -10.89 -7.66
C VAL A 26 14.61 -11.86 -8.67
N ALA A 27 15.38 -12.84 -9.13
CA ALA A 27 14.92 -13.85 -10.07
C ALA A 27 13.81 -14.74 -9.48
N GLN A 28 13.89 -15.13 -8.21
CA GLN A 28 12.85 -15.95 -7.54
C GLN A 28 11.46 -15.30 -7.50
N ALA A 29 11.38 -13.98 -7.64
CA ALA A 29 10.11 -13.25 -7.64
C ALA A 29 9.56 -12.92 -9.02
N LEU A 30 10.21 -13.42 -10.07
CA LEU A 30 9.71 -13.30 -11.43
C LEU A 30 8.62 -14.36 -11.69
N PRO A 31 7.79 -14.20 -12.73
CA PRO A 31 6.93 -15.27 -13.23
C PRO A 31 7.72 -16.54 -13.51
N VAL A 32 7.11 -17.71 -13.31
CA VAL A 32 7.77 -19.03 -13.45
C VAL A 32 8.46 -19.18 -14.81
N CYS A 33 7.79 -18.76 -15.89
CA CYS A 33 8.36 -18.78 -17.24
C CYS A 33 9.64 -17.94 -17.36
N VAL A 34 9.70 -16.78 -16.69
CA VAL A 34 10.88 -15.91 -16.67
C VAL A 34 11.95 -16.46 -15.72
N GLN A 35 11.56 -17.09 -14.60
CA GLN A 35 12.49 -17.84 -13.74
C GLN A 35 13.22 -18.92 -14.52
N ALA A 36 12.53 -19.61 -15.43
CA ALA A 36 13.12 -20.63 -16.29
C ALA A 36 14.19 -20.04 -17.22
N VAL A 37 14.02 -18.82 -17.74
CA VAL A 37 15.05 -18.11 -18.52
C VAL A 37 16.29 -17.84 -17.65
N CYS A 38 16.11 -17.33 -16.44
CA CYS A 38 17.22 -17.13 -15.51
C CYS A 38 17.91 -18.45 -15.12
N ALA A 39 17.13 -19.51 -14.90
CA ALA A 39 17.66 -20.83 -14.59
C ALA A 39 18.42 -21.44 -15.76
N ALA A 40 17.96 -21.24 -16.99
CA ALA A 40 18.61 -21.70 -18.21
C ALA A 40 19.99 -21.04 -18.38
N ALA A 41 20.08 -19.71 -18.24
CA ALA A 41 21.36 -19.00 -18.30
C ALA A 41 22.31 -19.46 -17.17
N MET A 42 21.78 -19.64 -15.96
CA MET A 42 22.56 -20.15 -14.83
C MET A 42 23.09 -21.57 -15.09
N ALA A 43 22.29 -22.45 -15.71
CA ALA A 43 22.73 -23.79 -16.07
C ALA A 43 23.88 -23.75 -17.09
N VAL A 44 23.78 -22.90 -18.13
CA VAL A 44 24.85 -22.70 -19.12
C VAL A 44 26.15 -22.27 -18.44
N HIS A 45 26.10 -21.28 -17.55
CA HIS A 45 27.28 -20.83 -16.80
C HIS A 45 27.87 -21.94 -15.92
N CYS A 46 27.05 -22.72 -15.23
CA CYS A 46 27.53 -23.83 -14.38
C CYS A 46 28.18 -24.96 -15.18
N THR A 47 27.78 -25.15 -16.44
CA THR A 47 28.34 -26.20 -17.31
C THR A 47 29.52 -25.74 -18.16
N ALA A 48 29.81 -24.43 -18.20
CA ALA A 48 30.75 -23.84 -19.15
C ALA A 48 32.16 -24.46 -19.09
N GLU A 49 32.67 -24.75 -17.90
CA GLU A 49 33.99 -25.35 -17.69
C GLU A 49 34.09 -26.80 -18.20
N ILE A 50 32.96 -27.51 -18.30
CA ILE A 50 32.91 -28.88 -18.82
C ILE A 50 32.63 -28.87 -20.33
N VAL A 51 31.71 -28.01 -20.77
CA VAL A 51 31.27 -27.94 -22.17
C VAL A 51 32.34 -27.30 -23.05
N LEU A 52 33.12 -26.34 -22.53
CA LEU A 52 34.24 -25.69 -23.26
C LEU A 52 33.84 -25.23 -24.68
N PHE A 53 32.68 -24.56 -24.81
CA PHE A 53 32.13 -24.08 -26.08
C PHE A 53 31.82 -25.15 -27.15
N HIS A 54 31.80 -26.45 -26.80
CA HIS A 54 31.30 -27.50 -27.70
C HIS A 54 29.78 -27.35 -27.93
N PRO A 55 29.25 -27.92 -29.03
CA PRO A 55 27.82 -27.88 -29.32
C PRO A 55 26.97 -28.36 -28.13
N LEU A 56 26.10 -27.46 -27.64
CA LEU A 56 25.26 -27.66 -26.48
C LEU A 56 23.79 -27.49 -26.88
N THR A 57 22.99 -28.53 -26.67
CA THR A 57 21.53 -28.42 -26.77
C THR A 57 20.94 -28.16 -25.40
N LEU A 58 20.42 -26.95 -25.18
CA LEU A 58 19.79 -26.55 -23.93
C LEU A 58 18.29 -26.85 -23.99
N MET A 59 17.84 -27.85 -23.21
CA MET A 59 16.45 -28.27 -23.16
C MET A 59 15.75 -27.64 -21.95
N VAL A 60 14.66 -26.91 -22.18
CA VAL A 60 13.93 -26.17 -21.14
C VAL A 60 12.42 -26.36 -21.31
N PRO A 61 11.63 -26.54 -20.24
CA PRO A 61 10.17 -26.72 -20.33
C PRO A 61 9.38 -25.46 -20.71
N HIS A 62 10.06 -24.31 -20.80
CA HIS A 62 9.48 -23.03 -21.16
C HIS A 62 10.07 -22.50 -22.47
N ALA A 63 9.31 -21.70 -23.19
CA ALA A 63 9.69 -21.10 -24.47
C ALA A 63 10.67 -19.92 -24.27
N VAL A 64 11.93 -20.23 -23.90
CA VAL A 64 12.96 -19.24 -23.56
C VAL A 64 13.24 -18.25 -24.70
N THR A 65 13.37 -18.76 -25.93
CA THR A 65 13.62 -17.93 -27.12
C THR A 65 12.49 -16.93 -27.36
N MET A 66 11.24 -17.40 -27.34
CA MET A 66 10.05 -16.56 -27.46
C MET A 66 9.98 -15.50 -26.37
N LEU A 67 10.28 -15.86 -25.12
CA LEU A 67 10.25 -14.91 -24.01
C LEU A 67 11.32 -13.81 -24.19
N LEU A 68 12.51 -14.15 -24.68
CA LEU A 68 13.58 -13.17 -24.93
C LEU A 68 13.31 -12.29 -26.16
N HIS A 69 12.55 -12.76 -27.15
CA HIS A 69 12.22 -11.98 -28.34
C HIS A 69 10.96 -11.12 -28.21
N ASP A 70 9.86 -11.71 -27.74
CA ASP A 70 8.51 -11.16 -27.94
C ASP A 70 7.90 -10.52 -26.71
N THR A 71 8.34 -10.91 -25.51
CA THR A 71 7.91 -10.24 -24.28
C THR A 71 8.88 -9.11 -23.98
N LYS A 72 8.37 -7.86 -23.98
CA LYS A 72 9.03 -6.77 -23.27
C LYS A 72 9.16 -7.21 -21.82
N MET A 73 10.31 -7.78 -21.45
CA MET A 73 10.61 -8.23 -20.09
C MET A 73 10.80 -7.01 -19.17
N ALA A 74 9.78 -6.16 -19.05
CA ALA A 74 9.79 -4.94 -18.25
C ALA A 74 10.09 -5.20 -16.76
N PHE A 75 10.00 -6.47 -16.35
CA PHE A 75 10.32 -6.96 -14.99
C PHE A 75 11.82 -7.22 -14.77
N LEU A 76 12.62 -7.27 -15.83
CA LEU A 76 14.07 -7.35 -15.78
C LEU A 76 14.69 -5.97 -15.93
N SER A 77 15.79 -5.72 -15.22
CA SER A 77 16.61 -4.55 -15.53
C SER A 77 17.24 -4.70 -16.91
N PRO A 78 17.50 -3.59 -17.64
CA PRO A 78 18.16 -3.63 -18.95
C PRO A 78 19.47 -4.42 -18.94
N ALA A 79 20.29 -4.25 -17.89
CA ALA A 79 21.53 -4.99 -17.72
C ALA A 79 21.33 -6.50 -17.58
N ARG A 80 20.30 -6.94 -16.83
CA ARG A 80 20.01 -8.37 -16.67
C ARG A 80 19.43 -8.97 -17.94
N TYR A 81 18.55 -8.26 -18.62
CA TYR A 81 18.04 -8.68 -19.92
C TYR A 81 19.19 -8.87 -20.92
N LEU A 82 20.10 -7.88 -21.03
CA LEU A 82 21.27 -7.98 -21.90
C LEU A 82 22.16 -9.18 -21.56
N ALA A 83 22.42 -9.43 -20.28
CA ALA A 83 23.23 -10.56 -19.84
C ALA A 83 22.60 -11.92 -20.18
N LEU A 84 21.28 -12.06 -20.02
CA LEU A 84 20.55 -13.27 -20.38
C LEU A 84 20.57 -13.49 -21.90
N THR A 85 20.29 -12.45 -22.68
CA THR A 85 20.33 -12.51 -24.15
C THR A 85 21.73 -12.85 -24.66
N ALA A 86 22.78 -12.23 -24.11
CA ALA A 86 24.17 -12.54 -24.47
C ALA A 86 24.55 -13.99 -24.16
N THR A 87 24.04 -14.54 -23.06
CA THR A 87 24.33 -15.92 -22.65
C THR A 87 23.58 -16.95 -23.49
N LEU A 88 22.30 -16.69 -23.77
CA LEU A 88 21.39 -17.69 -24.33
C LEU A 88 21.21 -17.59 -25.85
N MET A 89 21.30 -16.37 -26.42
CA MET A 89 20.96 -16.11 -27.81
C MET A 89 22.16 -15.75 -28.67
N SER A 90 23.21 -15.16 -28.07
CA SER A 90 24.39 -14.71 -28.82
C SER A 90 25.48 -15.78 -28.98
N GLN A 91 25.36 -16.93 -28.31
CA GLN A 91 26.38 -17.98 -28.33
C GLN A 91 26.08 -19.01 -29.44
N PRO A 92 26.94 -19.15 -30.46
CA PRO A 92 26.63 -19.99 -31.63
C PRO A 92 26.65 -21.50 -31.34
N HIS A 93 27.32 -21.92 -30.27
CA HIS A 93 27.37 -23.32 -29.87
C HIS A 93 26.12 -23.76 -29.09
N ILE A 94 25.22 -22.83 -28.72
CA ILE A 94 24.03 -23.12 -27.92
C ILE A 94 22.80 -23.19 -28.84
N VAL A 95 22.10 -24.31 -28.79
CA VAL A 95 20.79 -24.49 -29.43
C VAL A 95 19.75 -24.71 -28.35
N ILE A 96 18.79 -23.80 -28.25
CA ILE A 96 17.70 -23.91 -27.27
C ILE A 96 16.55 -24.71 -27.86
N LYS A 97 16.09 -25.74 -27.14
CA LYS A 97 14.92 -26.54 -27.49
C LYS A 97 13.93 -26.57 -26.34
N ARG A 98 12.64 -26.54 -26.67
CA ARG A 98 11.59 -26.76 -25.70
C ARG A 98 11.46 -28.26 -25.39
N CYS A 99 11.30 -28.61 -24.13
CA CYS A 99 11.08 -29.98 -23.67
C CYS A 99 10.12 -29.97 -22.49
N ASN A 100 8.86 -30.33 -22.72
CA ASN A 100 7.78 -30.03 -21.76
C ASN A 100 7.81 -30.95 -20.54
N ILE A 101 8.26 -32.20 -20.71
CA ILE A 101 8.32 -33.20 -19.64
C ILE A 101 9.76 -33.67 -19.43
N LEU A 102 10.22 -33.57 -18.19
CA LEU A 102 11.44 -34.19 -17.70
C LEU A 102 11.04 -35.23 -16.65
N ASN A 103 11.74 -36.36 -16.61
CA ASN A 103 11.58 -37.30 -15.52
C ASN A 103 11.98 -36.63 -14.18
N PRO A 104 11.12 -36.60 -13.14
CA PRO A 104 11.42 -35.87 -11.90
C PRO A 104 12.67 -36.37 -11.16
N ALA A 105 13.02 -37.65 -11.29
CA ALA A 105 14.17 -38.26 -10.62
C ALA A 105 15.46 -38.08 -11.41
N THR A 106 15.42 -38.26 -12.75
CA THR A 106 16.64 -38.24 -13.58
C THR A 106 16.89 -36.93 -14.29
N LEU A 107 15.86 -36.07 -14.43
CA LEU A 107 15.84 -34.84 -15.22
C LEU A 107 16.16 -35.04 -16.71
N ILE A 108 16.04 -36.27 -17.21
CA ILE A 108 16.22 -36.61 -18.62
C ILE A 108 14.87 -36.44 -19.35
N PRO A 109 14.87 -35.91 -20.58
CA PRO A 109 13.68 -35.85 -21.43
C PRO A 109 13.00 -37.20 -21.61
N THR A 110 11.67 -37.20 -21.53
CA THR A 110 10.84 -38.36 -21.89
C THR A 110 10.48 -38.32 -23.38
N ALA A 111 10.10 -39.47 -23.96
CA ALA A 111 9.64 -39.53 -25.35
C ALA A 111 8.29 -38.86 -25.56
N GLU A 112 7.47 -38.78 -24.50
CA GLU A 112 6.22 -38.04 -24.48
C GLU A 112 6.51 -36.57 -24.21
N ASP A 113 6.21 -35.72 -25.19
CA ASP A 113 6.22 -34.28 -25.02
C ASP A 113 4.80 -33.90 -24.61
N GLY A 114 4.61 -33.58 -23.32
CA GLY A 114 3.31 -33.14 -22.81
C GLY A 114 2.84 -31.85 -23.47
N GLU A 115 1.60 -31.44 -23.17
CA GLU A 115 1.04 -30.22 -23.75
C GLU A 115 1.76 -28.96 -23.25
N PRO A 116 2.36 -28.14 -24.16
CA PRO A 116 3.05 -26.92 -23.79
C PRO A 116 2.06 -25.82 -23.40
N HIS A 117 2.22 -25.22 -22.22
CA HIS A 117 1.50 -23.99 -21.88
C HIS A 117 2.01 -22.77 -22.69
N CYS A 118 1.18 -21.74 -22.83
CA CYS A 118 1.57 -20.47 -23.43
C CYS A 118 2.36 -19.61 -22.42
N CYS A 119 3.70 -19.58 -22.56
CA CYS A 119 4.55 -18.83 -21.64
C CYS A 119 4.27 -17.31 -21.65
N LYS A 120 3.81 -16.76 -22.78
CA LYS A 120 3.46 -15.35 -22.92
C LYS A 120 2.23 -15.00 -22.08
N GLU A 121 1.13 -15.72 -22.29
CA GLU A 121 -0.10 -15.53 -21.52
C GLU A 121 0.12 -15.76 -20.02
N GLU A 122 0.88 -16.78 -19.64
CA GLU A 122 1.18 -17.06 -18.23
C GLU A 122 1.98 -15.92 -17.58
N THR A 123 2.96 -15.39 -18.32
CA THR A 123 3.77 -14.25 -17.86
C THR A 123 2.88 -13.01 -17.72
N ASP A 124 2.09 -12.68 -18.74
CA ASP A 124 1.21 -11.50 -18.72
C ASP A 124 0.17 -11.57 -17.59
N ARG A 125 -0.43 -12.76 -17.38
CA ARG A 125 -1.41 -13.02 -16.30
C ARG A 125 -0.82 -12.82 -14.91
N THR A 126 0.41 -13.28 -14.70
CA THR A 126 1.06 -13.24 -13.38
C THR A 126 1.77 -11.91 -13.11
N CYS A 127 2.06 -11.13 -14.14
CA CYS A 127 2.80 -9.88 -14.00
C CYS A 127 1.98 -8.72 -13.45
N LYS A 128 0.69 -8.68 -13.77
CA LYS A 128 -0.20 -7.63 -13.30
C LYS A 128 -0.89 -8.05 -12.00
N PRO A 129 -1.29 -7.10 -11.13
CA PRO A 129 -2.12 -7.41 -9.97
C PRO A 129 -3.47 -8.02 -10.36
N ARG A 130 -3.92 -7.72 -11.59
CA ARG A 130 -5.16 -8.21 -12.19
C ARG A 130 -4.98 -8.37 -13.71
N PRO A 131 -5.45 -9.47 -14.32
CA PRO A 131 -5.25 -9.74 -15.74
C PRO A 131 -5.94 -8.74 -16.68
N ASP A 132 -7.12 -8.22 -16.33
CA ASP A 132 -7.87 -7.25 -17.16
C ASP A 132 -7.47 -5.78 -16.93
N LEU A 133 -6.43 -5.50 -16.14
CA LEU A 133 -5.92 -4.14 -15.94
C LEU A 133 -5.31 -3.59 -17.26
N LYS A 134 -5.89 -2.49 -17.75
CA LYS A 134 -5.48 -1.80 -18.97
C LYS A 134 -4.75 -0.49 -18.67
N ASP A 135 -3.86 -0.11 -19.56
CA ASP A 135 -3.17 1.19 -19.62
C ASP A 135 -3.84 2.18 -20.60
N ILE A 136 -4.90 1.73 -21.29
CA ILE A 136 -5.71 2.51 -22.22
C ILE A 136 -7.13 2.65 -21.67
N GLN A 137 -7.75 3.81 -21.90
CA GLN A 137 -9.10 4.14 -21.47
C GLN A 137 -10.13 3.07 -21.89
N LEU A 138 -11.07 2.78 -20.99
CA LEU A 138 -12.18 1.86 -21.26
C LEU A 138 -13.19 2.50 -22.22
N LEU A 139 -13.81 1.68 -23.07
CA LEU A 139 -14.86 2.11 -24.00
C LEU A 139 -16.13 2.59 -23.29
N CYS A 140 -16.39 2.08 -22.10
CA CYS A 140 -17.56 2.43 -21.30
C CYS A 140 -17.20 2.51 -19.81
N GLY A 141 -17.99 3.28 -19.07
CA GLY A 141 -17.83 3.47 -17.63
C GLY A 141 -17.43 4.90 -17.26
N GLU A 142 -17.06 5.04 -16.00
CA GLU A 142 -16.68 6.31 -15.39
C GLU A 142 -15.24 6.70 -15.75
N THR A 143 -14.99 8.00 -15.89
CA THR A 143 -13.62 8.52 -16.05
C THR A 143 -13.30 9.46 -14.89
N TRP A 144 -12.29 9.07 -14.11
CA TRP A 144 -11.81 9.80 -12.94
C TRP A 144 -10.36 10.21 -13.10
N PHE A 145 -9.99 11.25 -12.38
CA PHE A 145 -8.65 11.81 -12.29
C PHE A 145 -8.23 11.76 -10.82
N VAL A 146 -7.01 11.30 -10.58
CA VAL A 146 -6.46 11.15 -9.24
C VAL A 146 -5.16 11.94 -9.13
N ASP A 147 -5.00 12.61 -8.00
CA ASP A 147 -3.76 13.31 -7.69
C ASP A 147 -3.50 13.35 -6.17
N GLY A 148 -2.23 13.40 -5.80
CA GLY A 148 -1.73 13.54 -4.44
C GLY A 148 -0.82 14.75 -4.30
N SER A 149 -1.20 15.69 -3.43
CA SER A 149 -0.43 16.90 -3.19
C SER A 149 0.28 16.87 -1.83
N CYS A 150 1.50 17.41 -1.79
CA CYS A 150 2.25 17.64 -0.56
C CYS A 150 3.00 18.97 -0.67
N SER A 151 2.67 19.93 0.19
CA SER A 151 3.34 21.23 0.30
C SER A 151 3.79 21.50 1.74
N LYS A 152 4.63 22.52 1.96
CA LYS A 152 4.96 22.96 3.32
C LYS A 152 4.05 24.12 3.72
N SER A 153 3.49 24.02 4.91
CA SER A 153 2.81 25.14 5.57
C SER A 153 3.82 26.23 5.99
N ILE A 154 3.29 27.40 6.35
CA ILE A 154 4.06 28.54 6.87
C ILE A 154 4.86 28.15 8.13
N THR A 155 4.38 27.19 8.91
CA THR A 155 5.06 26.66 10.10
C THR A 155 6.08 25.55 9.80
N GLY A 156 6.30 25.22 8.52
CA GLY A 156 7.26 24.21 8.07
C GLY A 156 6.75 22.77 8.11
N GLN A 157 5.53 22.52 8.60
CA GLN A 157 4.89 21.19 8.58
C GLN A 157 4.36 20.86 7.19
N ASN A 158 4.45 19.59 6.78
CA ASN A 158 3.86 19.16 5.50
C ASN A 158 2.32 19.21 5.57
N GLN A 159 1.70 19.78 4.55
CA GLN A 159 0.29 19.69 4.25
C GLN A 159 0.14 18.71 3.10
N THR A 160 -0.42 17.55 3.41
CA THR A 160 -0.55 16.45 2.45
C THR A 160 -2.03 16.13 2.26
N GLY A 161 -2.44 15.89 1.01
CA GLY A 161 -3.83 15.63 0.66
C GLY A 161 -3.93 14.83 -0.62
N PHE A 162 -5.09 14.22 -0.86
CA PHE A 162 -5.38 13.49 -2.08
C PHE A 162 -6.74 13.92 -2.65
N ALA A 163 -6.92 13.68 -3.94
CA ALA A 163 -8.18 13.88 -4.62
C ALA A 163 -8.47 12.77 -5.63
N VAL A 164 -9.76 12.49 -5.78
CA VAL A 164 -10.39 11.67 -6.80
C VAL A 164 -11.55 12.48 -7.33
N VAL A 165 -11.47 12.88 -8.59
CA VAL A 165 -12.47 13.76 -9.22
C VAL A 165 -12.95 13.15 -10.53
N SER A 166 -14.18 13.45 -10.91
CA SER A 166 -14.60 13.37 -12.31
C SER A 166 -14.29 14.69 -13.01
N HIS A 167 -14.69 14.84 -14.27
CA HIS A 167 -14.54 16.09 -15.01
C HIS A 167 -15.22 17.28 -14.32
N SER A 168 -16.28 17.06 -13.54
CA SER A 168 -17.10 18.13 -12.96
C SER A 168 -17.32 18.02 -11.45
N GLN A 169 -17.07 16.86 -10.84
CA GLN A 169 -17.42 16.60 -9.44
C GLN A 169 -16.23 16.03 -8.67
N VAL A 170 -16.15 16.39 -7.39
CA VAL A 170 -15.24 15.73 -6.45
C VAL A 170 -15.90 14.44 -5.98
N ILE A 171 -15.30 13.30 -6.33
CA ILE A 171 -15.79 11.98 -5.91
C ILE A 171 -15.33 11.71 -4.48
N LYS A 172 -14.06 11.98 -4.20
CA LYS A 172 -13.48 11.86 -2.86
C LYS A 172 -12.24 12.72 -2.75
N ALA A 173 -12.10 13.45 -1.67
CA ALA A 173 -10.89 14.21 -1.38
C ALA A 173 -10.69 14.27 0.12
N GLY A 174 -9.44 14.34 0.56
CA GLY A 174 -9.15 14.25 1.98
C GLY A 174 -7.75 14.65 2.36
N ARG A 175 -7.62 15.10 3.61
CA ARG A 175 -6.34 15.44 4.22
C ARG A 175 -5.64 14.17 4.71
N LEU A 176 -4.34 14.11 4.47
CA LEU A 176 -3.46 13.01 4.86
C LEU A 176 -2.55 13.42 6.03
N PRO A 177 -1.98 12.44 6.76
CA PRO A 177 -1.03 12.72 7.82
C PRO A 177 0.16 13.55 7.32
N HIS A 178 0.64 14.48 8.16
CA HIS A 178 1.81 15.33 7.86
C HIS A 178 3.11 14.53 7.59
N THR A 179 3.16 13.25 7.96
CA THR A 179 4.30 12.37 7.69
C THR A 179 4.35 11.88 6.25
N TYR A 180 3.28 12.06 5.47
CA TYR A 180 3.18 11.52 4.11
C TYR A 180 3.84 12.46 3.10
N SER A 181 4.58 11.87 2.16
CA SER A 181 5.18 12.55 1.01
C SER A 181 4.16 12.69 -0.14
N ALA A 182 4.51 13.45 -1.18
CA ALA A 182 3.72 13.52 -2.42
C ALA A 182 3.49 12.13 -3.02
N GLN A 183 4.54 11.30 -3.11
CA GLN A 183 4.43 9.93 -3.63
C GLN A 183 3.49 9.05 -2.78
N ALA A 184 3.49 9.21 -1.45
CA ALA A 184 2.55 8.50 -0.60
C ALA A 184 1.10 8.97 -0.83
N ALA A 185 0.90 10.28 -1.02
CA ALA A 185 -0.41 10.85 -1.33
C ALA A 185 -0.98 10.31 -2.64
N GLU A 186 -0.14 10.17 -3.66
CA GLU A 186 -0.50 9.64 -4.97
C GLU A 186 -0.95 8.17 -4.91
N LEU A 187 -0.24 7.34 -4.13
CA LEU A 187 -0.66 5.96 -3.87
C LEU A 187 -2.00 5.90 -3.13
N VAL A 188 -2.22 6.82 -2.17
CA VAL A 188 -3.50 6.91 -1.46
C VAL A 188 -4.62 7.37 -2.39
N ALA A 189 -4.39 8.37 -3.24
CA ALA A 189 -5.36 8.86 -4.21
C ALA A 189 -5.88 7.72 -5.10
N LEU A 190 -4.95 6.93 -5.66
CA LEU A 190 -5.29 5.79 -6.50
C LEU A 190 -5.99 4.67 -5.72
N THR A 191 -5.56 4.41 -4.48
CA THR A 191 -6.20 3.42 -3.58
C THR A 191 -7.65 3.80 -3.28
N GLU A 192 -7.89 5.07 -2.97
CA GLU A 192 -9.22 5.58 -2.64
C GLU A 192 -10.13 5.64 -3.87
N ALA A 193 -9.57 5.93 -5.05
CA ALA A 193 -10.31 5.81 -6.30
C ALA A 193 -10.73 4.36 -6.56
N CYS A 194 -9.84 3.38 -6.35
CA CYS A 194 -10.18 1.97 -6.47
C CYS A 194 -11.30 1.54 -5.51
N LYS A 195 -11.28 2.04 -4.26
CA LYS A 195 -12.36 1.80 -3.28
C LYS A 195 -13.68 2.48 -3.67
N ALA A 196 -13.64 3.70 -4.23
CA ALA A 196 -14.85 4.37 -4.71
C ALA A 196 -15.44 3.68 -5.96
N GLY A 197 -14.61 2.97 -6.71
CA GLY A 197 -14.95 2.27 -7.95
C GLY A 197 -15.50 0.85 -7.77
N VAL A 198 -15.77 0.39 -6.54
CA VAL A 198 -16.27 -0.98 -6.26
C VAL A 198 -17.45 -1.32 -7.18
N GLY A 199 -17.33 -2.42 -7.93
CA GLY A 199 -18.36 -2.90 -8.85
C GLY A 199 -18.57 -2.08 -10.14
N LYS A 200 -17.81 -0.99 -10.35
CA LYS A 200 -17.93 -0.12 -11.52
C LYS A 200 -16.90 -0.46 -12.61
N TYR A 201 -17.18 -0.01 -13.82
CA TYR A 201 -16.21 0.11 -14.91
C TYR A 201 -15.60 1.51 -14.79
N VAL A 202 -14.29 1.60 -14.56
CA VAL A 202 -13.64 2.88 -14.26
C VAL A 202 -12.31 3.03 -14.98
N THR A 203 -12.12 4.19 -15.62
CA THR A 203 -10.83 4.67 -16.10
C THR A 203 -10.30 5.71 -15.13
N MET A 204 -9.09 5.50 -14.61
CA MET A 204 -8.40 6.43 -13.71
C MET A 204 -7.20 7.03 -14.41
N TRP A 205 -7.11 8.35 -14.45
CA TRP A 205 -5.97 9.08 -14.97
C TRP A 205 -5.10 9.57 -13.82
N THR A 206 -3.79 9.36 -13.93
CA THR A 206 -2.79 9.86 -12.98
C THR A 206 -1.61 10.49 -13.71
N ASP A 207 -1.18 11.66 -13.24
CA ASP A 207 0.05 12.30 -13.69
C ASP A 207 1.30 11.83 -12.91
N SER A 208 1.11 10.91 -11.95
CA SER A 208 2.18 10.25 -11.23
C SER A 208 2.82 9.10 -12.02
N GLN A 209 4.07 9.27 -12.46
CA GLN A 209 4.81 8.17 -13.09
C GLN A 209 5.07 7.03 -12.11
N TYR A 210 5.27 7.38 -10.83
CA TYR A 210 5.51 6.42 -9.78
C TYR A 210 4.27 5.55 -9.52
N ALA A 211 3.09 6.15 -9.33
CA ALA A 211 1.86 5.38 -9.09
C ALA A 211 1.51 4.48 -10.30
N HIS A 212 1.59 5.03 -11.52
CA HIS A 212 1.32 4.26 -12.74
C HIS A 212 2.27 3.06 -12.90
N SER A 213 3.59 3.28 -12.83
CA SER A 213 4.58 2.20 -12.99
C SER A 213 4.49 1.16 -11.87
N THR A 214 4.14 1.61 -10.66
CA THR A 214 3.93 0.72 -9.51
C THR A 214 2.83 -0.29 -9.80
N VAL A 215 1.64 0.14 -10.23
CA VAL A 215 0.53 -0.80 -10.44
C VAL A 215 0.75 -1.70 -11.65
N HIS A 216 1.31 -1.18 -12.73
CA HIS A 216 1.47 -1.93 -13.98
C HIS A 216 2.69 -2.86 -14.01
N ILE A 217 3.75 -2.57 -13.24
CA ILE A 217 5.04 -3.26 -13.37
C ILE A 217 5.52 -3.84 -12.04
N PHE A 218 5.57 -3.02 -10.98
CA PHE A 218 6.38 -3.35 -9.81
C PHE A 218 5.61 -4.00 -8.66
N ALA A 219 4.36 -3.62 -8.42
CA ALA A 219 3.65 -3.97 -7.20
C ALA A 219 3.43 -5.49 -7.06
N ALA A 220 3.06 -6.17 -8.15
CA ALA A 220 2.93 -7.62 -8.17
C ALA A 220 4.27 -8.34 -7.91
N GLN A 221 5.38 -7.79 -8.44
CA GLN A 221 6.72 -8.33 -8.21
C GLN A 221 7.15 -8.13 -6.75
N TRP A 222 6.90 -6.96 -6.16
CA TRP A 222 7.21 -6.69 -4.75
C TRP A 222 6.35 -7.53 -3.82
N ALA A 223 5.06 -7.74 -4.13
CA ALA A 223 4.20 -8.63 -3.35
C ALA A 223 4.75 -10.05 -3.30
N ARG A 224 5.24 -10.60 -4.42
CA ARG A 224 5.92 -11.91 -4.45
C ARG A 224 7.21 -11.97 -3.62
N ARG A 225 7.87 -10.83 -3.40
CA ARG A 225 9.06 -10.71 -2.53
C ARG A 225 8.73 -10.47 -1.04
N GLY A 226 7.45 -10.42 -0.67
CA GLY A 226 7.04 -9.99 0.66
C GLY A 226 7.36 -8.51 0.92
N MET A 227 7.16 -7.66 -0.08
CA MET A 227 7.41 -6.21 -0.06
C MET A 227 8.87 -5.83 0.25
N LYS A 228 9.82 -6.55 -0.36
CA LYS A 228 11.25 -6.29 -0.25
C LYS A 228 11.87 -5.90 -1.60
N THR A 229 12.86 -5.01 -1.53
CA THR A 229 13.70 -4.62 -2.68
C THR A 229 14.71 -5.72 -3.02
N SER A 230 15.46 -5.56 -4.12
CA SER A 230 16.54 -6.47 -4.52
C SER A 230 17.65 -6.60 -3.47
N THR A 231 17.84 -5.58 -2.63
CA THR A 231 18.83 -5.57 -1.54
C THR A 231 18.31 -6.19 -0.25
N GLY A 232 17.07 -6.69 -0.23
CA GLY A 232 16.43 -7.28 0.94
C GLY A 232 15.81 -6.28 1.92
N LYS A 233 15.97 -4.97 1.67
CA LYS A 233 15.35 -3.92 2.48
C LYS A 233 13.84 -3.85 2.20
N PRO A 234 13.01 -3.41 3.16
CA PRO A 234 11.60 -3.14 2.90
C PRO A 234 11.43 -2.09 1.79
N VAL A 235 10.43 -2.28 0.94
CA VAL A 235 10.05 -1.27 -0.06
C VAL A 235 9.46 -0.05 0.68
N THR A 236 9.86 1.14 0.27
CA THR A 236 9.28 2.38 0.81
C THR A 236 7.77 2.37 0.61
N HIS A 237 7.01 2.74 1.66
CA HIS A 237 5.54 2.72 1.64
C HIS A 237 4.90 1.33 1.42
N ALA A 238 5.57 0.24 1.83
CA ALA A 238 5.08 -1.14 1.68
C ALA A 238 3.60 -1.36 2.07
N GLN A 239 3.13 -0.71 3.14
CA GLN A 239 1.73 -0.81 3.56
C GLN A 239 0.77 -0.19 2.54
N LEU A 240 1.04 1.04 2.06
CA LEU A 240 0.22 1.71 1.04
C LEU A 240 0.18 0.91 -0.26
N LEU A 241 1.31 0.32 -0.65
CA LEU A 241 1.39 -0.55 -1.82
C LEU A 241 0.54 -1.82 -1.65
N THR A 242 0.55 -2.41 -0.46
CA THR A 242 -0.28 -3.59 -0.14
C THR A 242 -1.76 -3.25 -0.19
N ASP A 243 -2.14 -2.08 0.33
CA ASP A 243 -3.53 -1.62 0.31
C ASP A 243 -4.00 -1.29 -1.12
N LEU A 244 -3.15 -0.66 -1.92
CA LEU A 244 -3.41 -0.41 -3.34
C LEU A 244 -3.63 -1.71 -4.12
N LEU A 245 -2.77 -2.71 -3.91
CA LEU A 245 -2.90 -4.03 -4.57
C LEU A 245 -4.24 -4.71 -4.26
N LYS A 246 -4.71 -4.62 -3.02
CA LYS A 246 -6.03 -5.13 -2.63
C LYS A 246 -7.14 -4.30 -3.27
N ALA A 247 -6.99 -2.98 -3.28
CA ALA A 247 -8.01 -2.07 -3.78
C ALA A 247 -8.22 -2.19 -5.30
N VAL A 248 -7.15 -2.40 -6.08
CA VAL A 248 -7.22 -2.56 -7.55
C VAL A 248 -8.12 -3.73 -7.98
N LEU A 249 -8.37 -4.70 -7.09
CA LEU A 249 -9.27 -5.83 -7.34
C LEU A 249 -10.76 -5.48 -7.16
N LEU A 250 -11.08 -4.34 -6.54
CA LEU A 250 -12.45 -3.99 -6.15
C LEU A 250 -13.36 -3.53 -7.31
N PRO A 251 -12.88 -2.75 -8.30
CA PRO A 251 -13.72 -2.40 -9.45
C PRO A 251 -14.09 -3.62 -10.28
N LYS A 252 -15.15 -3.51 -11.09
CA LYS A 252 -15.55 -4.60 -12.00
C LYS A 252 -14.62 -4.69 -13.20
N SER A 253 -14.20 -3.55 -13.73
CA SER A 253 -13.13 -3.44 -14.72
C SER A 253 -12.42 -2.11 -14.54
N ILE A 254 -11.10 -2.10 -14.73
CA ILE A 254 -10.27 -0.94 -14.41
C ILE A 254 -9.23 -0.69 -15.51
N ALA A 255 -9.14 0.58 -15.93
CA ALA A 255 -7.98 1.11 -16.64
C ALA A 255 -7.29 2.17 -15.76
N ILE A 256 -5.96 2.11 -15.67
CA ILE A 256 -5.16 3.14 -15.01
C ILE A 256 -4.22 3.71 -16.06
N CYS A 257 -4.48 4.94 -16.47
CA CYS A 257 -3.83 5.60 -17.59
C CYS A 257 -2.90 6.70 -17.11
N LYS A 258 -1.78 6.88 -17.82
CA LYS A 258 -0.84 7.96 -17.58
C LYS A 258 -1.24 9.20 -18.38
N CYS A 259 -1.41 10.34 -17.73
CA CYS A 259 -1.49 11.65 -18.40
C CYS A 259 -0.18 12.43 -18.22
N ALA A 260 0.05 13.44 -19.07
CA ALA A 260 1.19 14.34 -18.91
C ALA A 260 0.95 15.27 -17.71
N ALA A 261 1.98 15.47 -16.89
CA ALA A 261 1.91 16.38 -15.75
C ALA A 261 1.98 17.84 -16.22
N HIS A 262 1.15 18.70 -15.60
CA HIS A 262 1.24 20.17 -15.72
C HIS A 262 1.23 20.71 -17.16
N THR A 263 0.39 20.16 -18.04
CA THR A 263 0.17 20.69 -19.38
C THR A 263 -0.85 21.83 -19.39
N SER A 264 -0.66 22.83 -20.27
CA SER A 264 -1.63 23.93 -20.51
C SER A 264 -2.68 23.58 -21.57
N GLY A 265 -2.86 22.28 -21.83
CA GLY A 265 -3.82 21.76 -22.81
C GLY A 265 -5.27 22.04 -22.42
N LYS A 266 -6.16 22.05 -23.42
CA LYS A 266 -7.62 22.21 -23.25
C LYS A 266 -8.39 20.90 -23.47
N ASP A 267 -7.69 19.79 -23.66
CA ASP A 267 -8.31 18.48 -23.78
C ASP A 267 -8.92 18.04 -22.44
N ALA A 268 -9.91 17.15 -22.52
CA ALA A 268 -10.66 16.69 -21.35
C ALA A 268 -9.76 16.06 -20.27
N VAL A 269 -8.69 15.37 -20.69
CA VAL A 269 -7.75 14.73 -19.77
C VAL A 269 -6.91 15.78 -19.03
N THR A 270 -6.37 16.76 -19.73
CA THR A 270 -5.62 17.87 -19.10
C THR A 270 -6.50 18.67 -18.14
N LEU A 271 -7.73 19.00 -18.53
CA LEU A 271 -8.68 19.73 -17.66
C LEU A 271 -9.04 18.92 -16.42
N GLY A 272 -9.28 17.62 -16.57
CA GLY A 272 -9.55 16.71 -15.45
C GLY A 272 -8.35 16.58 -14.49
N ASN A 273 -7.13 16.50 -15.04
CA ASN A 273 -5.92 16.46 -14.22
C ASN A 273 -5.71 17.77 -13.44
N ALA A 274 -5.91 18.93 -14.09
CA ALA A 274 -5.84 20.23 -13.43
C ALA A 274 -6.91 20.37 -12.33
N HIS A 275 -8.10 19.79 -12.53
CA HIS A 275 -9.13 19.72 -11.50
C HIS A 275 -8.68 18.86 -10.32
N ALA A 276 -8.08 17.68 -10.56
CA ALA A 276 -7.57 16.81 -9.51
C ALA A 276 -6.48 17.51 -8.68
N ASP A 277 -5.51 18.17 -9.33
CA ASP A 277 -4.43 18.92 -8.67
C ASP A 277 -4.95 20.07 -7.81
N LYS A 278 -5.91 20.85 -8.32
CA LYS A 278 -6.57 21.89 -7.55
C LYS A 278 -7.23 21.32 -6.30
N VAL A 279 -8.00 20.23 -6.43
CA VAL A 279 -8.73 19.64 -5.31
C VAL A 279 -7.77 18.98 -4.31
N ALA A 280 -6.69 18.34 -4.76
CA ALA A 280 -5.69 17.73 -3.88
C ALA A 280 -4.97 18.79 -3.03
N LYS A 281 -4.65 19.94 -3.62
CA LYS A 281 -4.08 21.10 -2.90
C LYS A 281 -5.03 21.65 -1.83
N LEU A 282 -6.31 21.83 -2.18
CA LEU A 282 -7.32 22.28 -1.21
C LEU A 282 -7.55 21.25 -0.10
N ALA A 283 -7.53 19.96 -0.43
CA ALA A 283 -7.63 18.88 0.55
C ALA A 283 -6.43 18.87 1.51
N ALA A 284 -5.23 19.15 1.02
CA ALA A 284 -4.02 19.29 1.85
C ALA A 284 -4.13 20.46 2.86
N MET A 285 -4.79 21.55 2.43
CA MET A 285 -5.09 22.72 3.28
C MET A 285 -6.20 22.46 4.30
N GLY A 286 -6.99 21.40 4.12
CA GLY A 286 -8.05 20.97 5.04
C GLY A 286 -9.46 21.36 4.62
N GLU A 287 -9.67 21.87 3.40
CA GLU A 287 -11.01 22.23 2.92
C GLU A 287 -11.91 21.01 2.64
N TYR A 288 -11.30 19.86 2.37
CA TYR A 288 -12.01 18.59 2.14
C TYR A 288 -11.79 17.66 3.34
N GLY A 289 -12.79 17.66 4.23
CA GLY A 289 -12.76 17.05 5.58
C GLY A 289 -12.76 15.52 5.66
N PHE A 290 -12.18 14.80 4.70
CA PHE A 290 -11.93 13.36 4.87
C PHE A 290 -10.52 13.13 5.42
N HIS A 291 -10.37 13.12 6.75
CA HIS A 291 -9.13 12.68 7.37
C HIS A 291 -8.99 11.17 7.17
N ILE A 292 -8.11 10.71 6.26
CA ILE A 292 -7.68 9.30 6.25
C ILE A 292 -6.75 9.10 7.44
N LEU A 293 -7.36 8.93 8.60
CA LEU A 293 -6.74 8.21 9.70
C LEU A 293 -6.80 6.73 9.30
N LEU A 294 -5.63 6.10 9.14
CA LEU A 294 -5.50 4.66 8.92
C LEU A 294 -6.48 3.89 9.83
N GLN A 295 -7.34 3.09 9.17
CA GLN A 295 -8.30 2.13 9.71
C GLN A 295 -8.41 2.00 11.25
N LYS A 296 -9.57 2.41 11.76
CA LYS A 296 -10.49 1.44 12.34
C LYS A 296 -11.91 1.82 11.93
N GLY A 297 -12.55 0.93 11.18
CA GLY A 297 -13.95 1.02 10.86
C GLY A 297 -14.74 0.87 12.15
N GLU A 298 -15.42 1.93 12.52
CA GLU A 298 -16.69 1.96 13.21
C GLU A 298 -17.13 3.42 13.09
N SER A 299 -18.35 3.62 12.62
CA SER A 299 -19.05 4.90 12.79
C SER A 299 -18.81 5.34 14.23
N VAL A 300 -18.16 6.50 14.42
CA VAL A 300 -18.10 7.14 15.74
C VAL A 300 -19.51 7.61 16.05
N SER A 301 -20.35 6.65 16.46
CA SER A 301 -21.29 6.88 17.54
C SER A 301 -20.46 7.50 18.66
N GLN A 302 -21.00 8.54 19.28
CA GLN A 302 -20.36 9.26 20.37
C GLN A 302 -19.60 8.27 21.28
N PRO A 303 -18.34 8.55 21.69
CA PRO A 303 -17.47 7.58 22.37
C PRO A 303 -18.09 6.96 23.64
N ILE A 304 -19.17 7.57 24.15
CA ILE A 304 -20.04 7.04 25.17
C ILE A 304 -21.48 7.11 24.61
N PRO A 305 -22.19 5.99 24.46
CA PRO A 305 -23.60 5.98 24.05
C PRO A 305 -24.47 6.88 24.94
N LEU A 306 -25.38 7.65 24.35
CA LEU A 306 -26.29 8.56 25.06
C LEU A 306 -27.11 7.88 26.16
N VAL A 307 -27.48 6.60 25.96
CA VAL A 307 -28.19 5.78 26.96
C VAL A 307 -27.34 5.59 28.22
N ILE A 308 -26.05 5.27 28.05
CA ILE A 308 -25.11 5.10 29.17
C ILE A 308 -24.86 6.43 29.88
N LEU A 309 -24.77 7.54 29.13
CA LEU A 309 -24.63 8.87 29.72
C LEU A 309 -25.85 9.22 30.59
N ARG A 310 -27.07 8.94 30.11
CA ARG A 310 -28.31 9.15 30.85
C ARG A 310 -28.35 8.31 32.13
N ASP A 311 -28.05 7.03 32.04
CA ASP A 311 -28.07 6.12 33.19
C ASP A 311 -27.04 6.52 34.26
N MET A 312 -25.85 6.96 33.82
CA MET A 312 -24.78 7.41 34.71
C MET A 312 -25.07 8.79 35.33
N GLN A 313 -25.76 9.68 34.60
CA GLN A 313 -26.26 10.94 35.17
C GLN A 313 -27.36 10.68 36.20
N ASN A 314 -28.27 9.74 35.93
CA ASN A 314 -29.33 9.35 36.86
C ASN A 314 -28.79 8.64 38.11
N SER A 315 -27.68 7.90 37.97
CA SER A 315 -27.01 7.24 39.09
C SER A 315 -25.99 8.14 39.81
N ALA A 316 -25.80 9.38 39.36
CA ALA A 316 -24.87 10.30 39.99
C ALA A 316 -25.33 10.71 41.41
N PRO A 317 -24.40 10.92 42.35
CA PRO A 317 -24.73 11.35 43.71
C PRO A 317 -25.53 12.65 43.73
N ASP A 318 -26.47 12.80 44.68
CA ASP A 318 -27.33 13.98 44.77
C ASP A 318 -26.55 15.29 44.96
N ARG A 319 -25.37 15.22 45.59
CA ARG A 319 -24.45 16.37 45.72
C ARG A 319 -23.97 16.86 44.36
N GLU A 320 -23.71 15.95 43.43
CA GLU A 320 -23.23 16.27 42.08
C GLU A 320 -24.35 16.87 41.24
N LYS A 321 -25.54 16.27 41.27
CA LYS A 321 -26.74 16.78 40.59
C LYS A 321 -27.16 18.17 41.07
N LYS A 322 -27.14 18.42 42.40
CA LYS A 322 -27.41 19.75 42.97
C LYS A 322 -26.44 20.80 42.45
N LYS A 323 -25.17 20.44 42.25
CA LYS A 323 -24.16 21.34 41.69
C LYS A 323 -24.45 21.67 40.22
N TRP A 324 -24.80 20.67 39.41
CA TRP A 324 -25.19 20.88 38.01
C TRP A 324 -26.38 21.84 37.90
N LEU A 325 -27.39 21.64 38.74
CA LEU A 325 -28.58 22.50 38.79
C LEU A 325 -28.25 23.93 39.24
N THR A 326 -27.35 24.09 40.22
CA THR A 326 -26.89 25.41 40.68
C THR A 326 -26.17 26.19 39.58
N ASP A 327 -25.42 25.49 38.72
CA ASP A 327 -24.68 26.07 37.61
C ASP A 327 -25.50 26.19 36.30
N GLY A 328 -26.82 26.00 36.38
CA GLY A 328 -27.76 26.25 35.28
C GLY A 328 -27.97 25.07 34.32
N ALA A 329 -27.79 23.83 34.77
CA ALA A 329 -28.07 22.67 33.93
C ALA A 329 -29.56 22.54 33.57
N THR A 330 -29.85 22.40 32.27
CA THR A 330 -31.19 22.09 31.75
C THR A 330 -31.27 20.62 31.38
N THR A 331 -32.47 20.05 31.46
CA THR A 331 -32.72 18.66 31.03
C THR A 331 -33.28 18.69 29.61
N ASP A 332 -32.65 17.96 28.70
CA ASP A 332 -33.14 17.79 27.32
C ASP A 332 -34.42 16.94 27.27
N PRO A 333 -35.17 16.93 26.14
CA PRO A 333 -36.31 16.01 25.92
C PRO A 333 -35.94 14.53 26.11
N GLU A 334 -34.67 14.22 25.93
CA GLU A 334 -34.04 12.92 26.10
C GLU A 334 -33.51 12.69 27.53
N GLY A 335 -33.91 13.47 28.53
CA GLY A 335 -33.61 13.19 29.94
C GLY A 335 -32.13 13.31 30.35
N THR A 336 -31.29 13.96 29.55
CA THR A 336 -29.87 14.22 29.88
C THR A 336 -29.64 15.65 30.34
N PHE A 337 -28.78 15.84 31.35
CA PHE A 337 -28.38 17.18 31.83
C PHE A 337 -27.38 17.82 30.87
N ARG A 338 -27.65 19.07 30.46
CA ARG A 338 -26.79 19.90 29.61
C ARG A 338 -26.54 21.28 30.20
N ILE A 339 -25.34 21.82 29.96
CA ILE A 339 -24.96 23.22 30.24
C ILE A 339 -24.37 23.79 28.95
N ASN A 340 -24.84 24.95 28.49
CA ASN A 340 -24.37 25.60 27.25
C ASN A 340 -24.34 24.67 26.03
N ASN A 341 -25.42 23.91 25.83
CA ASN A 341 -25.59 22.93 24.76
C ASN A 341 -24.59 21.74 24.77
N LYS A 342 -23.86 21.54 25.88
CA LYS A 342 -22.95 20.40 26.08
C LYS A 342 -23.48 19.48 27.17
N ILE A 343 -23.37 18.17 26.97
CA ILE A 343 -23.77 17.15 27.96
C ILE A 343 -22.84 17.23 29.15
N VAL A 344 -23.39 17.28 30.36
CA VAL A 344 -22.61 17.24 31.60
C VAL A 344 -22.04 15.83 31.79
N LEU A 345 -20.72 15.69 31.85
CA LEU A 345 -20.08 14.39 32.10
C LEU A 345 -20.04 14.11 33.61
N PRO A 346 -20.68 13.03 34.08
CA PRO A 346 -20.56 12.62 35.48
C PRO A 346 -19.13 12.22 35.85
N VAL A 347 -18.74 12.48 37.10
CA VAL A 347 -17.41 12.13 37.62
C VAL A 347 -17.13 10.62 37.51
N SER A 348 -18.15 9.77 37.61
CA SER A 348 -18.04 8.32 37.43
C SER A 348 -17.46 7.92 36.06
N LEU A 349 -17.66 8.75 35.03
CA LEU A 349 -17.16 8.50 33.67
C LEU A 349 -15.80 9.15 33.37
N TYR A 350 -15.20 9.86 34.32
CA TYR A 350 -13.92 10.55 34.11
C TYR A 350 -12.78 9.59 33.77
N LYS A 351 -12.77 8.39 34.36
CA LYS A 351 -11.78 7.37 34.04
C LYS A 351 -11.90 6.93 32.58
N THR A 352 -13.11 6.67 32.11
CA THR A 352 -13.40 6.27 30.72
C THR A 352 -13.03 7.39 29.75
N ALA A 353 -13.44 8.62 30.04
CA ALA A 353 -13.09 9.81 29.26
C ALA A 353 -11.56 10.02 29.20
N ALA A 354 -10.84 9.77 30.30
CA ALA A 354 -9.39 9.86 30.35
C ALA A 354 -8.72 8.79 29.51
N HIS A 355 -9.17 7.53 29.58
CA HIS A 355 -8.64 6.48 28.70
C HIS A 355 -8.85 6.79 27.21
N LEU A 356 -10.02 7.31 26.85
CA LEU A 356 -10.35 7.66 25.46
C LEU A 356 -9.54 8.86 24.95
N SER A 357 -9.46 9.93 25.74
CA SER A 357 -8.76 11.17 25.37
C SER A 357 -7.24 11.07 25.47
N HIS A 358 -6.71 10.28 26.41
CA HIS A 358 -5.27 10.02 26.51
C HIS A 358 -4.81 9.12 25.36
N GLY A 359 -5.60 8.09 25.08
CA GLY A 359 -5.46 7.22 23.91
C GLY A 359 -4.09 6.54 23.77
N PRO A 360 -3.86 5.85 22.64
CA PRO A 360 -2.55 5.27 22.31
C PRO A 360 -1.47 6.33 22.01
N CYS A 361 -1.88 7.58 21.78
CA CYS A 361 -0.98 8.69 21.46
C CYS A 361 -0.44 9.43 22.69
N HIS A 362 -0.83 9.02 23.90
CA HIS A 362 -0.37 9.62 25.16
C HIS A 362 -0.52 11.15 25.22
N VAL A 363 -1.72 11.62 24.85
CA VAL A 363 -2.04 13.05 24.77
C VAL A 363 -1.82 13.72 26.12
N SER A 364 -1.24 14.94 26.10
CA SER A 364 -0.95 15.71 27.31
C SER A 364 -2.22 16.06 28.09
N THR A 365 -2.07 16.38 29.38
CA THR A 365 -3.17 16.85 30.25
C THR A 365 -4.00 17.95 29.59
N GLY A 366 -3.34 18.95 28.95
CA GLY A 366 -4.02 20.03 28.27
C GLY A 366 -4.82 19.54 27.07
N GLY A 367 -4.22 18.69 26.23
CA GLY A 367 -4.91 18.11 25.08
C GLY A 367 -6.11 17.25 25.47
N MET A 368 -6.01 16.46 26.54
CA MET A 368 -7.14 15.67 27.06
C MET A 368 -8.30 16.56 27.49
N VAL A 369 -8.03 17.69 28.15
CA VAL A 369 -9.05 18.64 28.58
C VAL A 369 -9.71 19.30 27.37
N THR A 370 -8.92 19.69 26.35
CA THR A 370 -9.45 20.27 25.11
C THR A 370 -10.41 19.31 24.41
N ILE A 371 -9.98 18.06 24.17
CA ILE A 371 -10.79 17.03 23.49
C ILE A 371 -12.10 16.77 24.22
N ILE A 372 -12.06 16.64 25.55
CA ILE A 372 -13.27 16.36 26.33
C ILE A 372 -14.19 17.59 26.37
N ASN A 373 -13.64 18.80 26.51
CA ASN A 373 -14.45 20.02 26.55
C ASN A 373 -15.06 20.39 25.19
N GLU A 374 -14.60 19.83 24.08
CA GLU A 374 -15.27 19.97 22.77
C GLU A 374 -16.67 19.34 22.78
N HIS A 375 -16.82 18.21 23.49
CA HIS A 375 -18.04 17.41 23.46
C HIS A 375 -18.87 17.46 24.76
N PHE A 376 -18.21 17.66 25.91
CA PHE A 376 -18.83 17.56 27.23
C PHE A 376 -18.54 18.79 28.09
N HIS A 377 -19.45 19.07 29.03
CA HIS A 377 -19.20 19.97 30.14
C HIS A 377 -18.64 19.17 31.31
N THR A 378 -17.53 19.60 31.91
CA THR A 378 -16.87 18.88 33.00
C THR A 378 -16.52 19.77 34.18
N TYR A 379 -16.52 19.18 35.37
CA TYR A 379 -16.11 19.83 36.61
C TYR A 379 -14.75 19.32 37.08
N ASN A 380 -13.76 20.20 37.16
CA ASN A 380 -12.41 19.89 37.66
C ASN A 380 -11.72 18.69 36.96
N TYR A 381 -12.11 18.36 35.72
CA TYR A 381 -11.52 17.25 34.97
C TYR A 381 -10.01 17.41 34.76
N ILE A 382 -9.51 18.64 34.68
CA ILE A 382 -8.08 18.95 34.62
C ILE A 382 -7.27 18.35 35.78
N THR A 383 -7.83 18.31 36.99
CA THR A 383 -7.14 17.73 38.16
C THR A 383 -7.10 16.22 38.03
N PHE A 384 -8.19 15.61 37.55
CA PHE A 384 -8.26 14.18 37.30
C PHE A 384 -7.28 13.76 36.19
N SER A 385 -7.25 14.48 35.06
CA SER A 385 -6.35 14.18 33.93
C SER A 385 -4.88 14.36 34.29
N LYS A 386 -4.52 15.34 35.14
CA LYS A 386 -3.15 15.46 35.67
C LYS A 386 -2.71 14.20 36.43
N ASN A 387 -3.57 13.69 37.31
CA ASN A 387 -3.27 12.50 38.09
C ASN A 387 -3.22 11.25 37.20
N PHE A 388 -4.11 11.16 36.22
CA PHE A 388 -4.12 10.08 35.23
C PHE A 388 -2.82 10.04 34.41
N CYS A 389 -2.37 11.19 33.87
CA CYS A 389 -1.10 11.30 33.14
C CYS A 389 0.11 10.96 34.02
N ARG A 390 0.10 11.36 35.31
CA ARG A 390 1.16 11.02 36.28
C ARG A 390 1.20 9.54 36.65
N ALA A 391 0.09 8.82 36.52
CA ALA A 391 0.03 7.37 36.73
C ALA A 391 0.37 6.57 35.46
N CYS A 392 0.51 7.23 34.31
CA CYS A 392 0.80 6.59 33.03
C CYS A 392 2.29 6.30 32.86
N VAL A 393 2.67 5.02 32.90
CA VAL A 393 4.07 4.56 32.83
C VAL A 393 4.81 5.08 31.60
N VAL A 394 4.15 5.14 30.44
CA VAL A 394 4.77 5.60 29.20
C VAL A 394 5.05 7.10 29.26
N CYS A 395 4.11 7.90 29.78
CA CYS A 395 4.29 9.33 29.98
C CYS A 395 5.40 9.61 31.00
N CYS A 396 5.43 8.88 32.11
CA CYS A 396 6.49 9.02 33.12
C CYS A 396 7.88 8.75 32.55
N ARG A 397 8.02 7.82 31.59
CA ARG A 397 9.31 7.50 30.97
C ARG A 397 9.80 8.51 29.93
N HIS A 398 8.90 9.21 29.25
CA HIS A 398 9.24 10.01 28.06
C HIS A 398 8.97 11.52 28.21
N ASN A 399 8.35 11.95 29.31
CA ASN A 399 7.98 13.36 29.48
C ASN A 399 9.12 14.16 30.15
N ALA A 400 9.77 15.04 29.38
CA ALA A 400 10.87 15.88 29.83
C ALA A 400 10.47 16.94 30.89
N GLN A 401 9.18 17.24 31.04
CA GLN A 401 8.69 18.28 31.95
C GLN A 401 8.54 17.85 33.42
N GLY A 402 8.94 16.62 33.78
CA GLY A 402 8.70 16.05 35.11
C GLY A 402 9.85 16.12 36.12
N ASN A 403 11.11 16.28 35.69
CA ASN A 403 12.26 15.97 36.56
C ASN A 403 13.29 17.08 36.79
N GLU A 404 13.09 18.30 36.30
CA GLU A 404 13.96 19.42 36.68
C GLU A 404 13.18 20.46 37.47
N ARG A 405 13.25 20.37 38.80
CA ARG A 405 13.06 21.56 39.64
C ARG A 405 14.40 22.32 39.63
N PRO A 406 14.48 23.56 39.14
CA PRO A 406 15.69 24.35 39.31
C PRO A 406 15.97 24.49 40.81
N GLN A 407 17.24 24.29 41.20
CA GLN A 407 17.63 24.46 42.60
C GLN A 407 17.32 25.88 43.05
N ARG A 408 16.74 26.02 44.25
CA ARG A 408 16.54 27.34 44.88
C ARG A 408 17.92 27.98 45.05
N GLY A 409 18.11 29.12 44.39
CA GLY A 409 19.34 29.90 44.46
C GLY A 409 19.71 30.21 45.91
N LYS A 410 20.99 30.02 46.23
CA LYS A 410 21.62 30.59 47.41
C LYS A 410 22.06 32.01 47.12
#